data_AF-A0A847YHS3-F1
#
_entry.id   AF-A0A847YHS3-F1
#
_cell.length_a   1.000
_cell.length_b   1.000
_cell.length_c   1.000
_cell.angle_alpha   90.00
_cell.angle_beta   90.00
_cell.angle_gamma   90.00
#
_symmetry.space_group_name_H-M   'P 1'
#
loop_
_entity.id
_entity.type
_entity.pdbx_description
1 polymer ?
#
loop_
_entity_poly.entity_id
_entity_poly.type
_entity_poly.pdbx_seq_one_letter_code
_entity_poly.pdbx_strand_id
1 'polypeptide(L)'
;MSQLQRLQIQRRRRTFRVRNKIRRVSARPRLSVFRSNKHISVQIIDDVQGRTLAAASTFEKDLRETLSGYGGNIEAAVLVGKRIAERALEAGIRQVVFDRGSYKYHGRVAALADAARDAGLDLGPKKEIQEKPARGTESKQAKKSDKSDKAGKIGQPAGKKGK
;
A
#
# COMPACT_ATOMS: atom_id res chain seq x y z
N MET A 1 26.56 1.36 18.47
CA MET A 1 25.26 0.96 17.87
C MET A 1 25.45 0.65 16.39
N SER A 2 25.27 -0.61 16.00
CA SER A 2 25.38 -1.06 14.60
C SER A 2 24.26 -0.48 13.72
N GLN A 3 24.47 -0.41 12.41
CA GLN A 3 23.44 0.09 11.47
C GLN A 3 22.14 -0.73 11.55
N LEU A 4 22.25 -2.05 11.73
CA LEU A 4 21.11 -2.95 11.90
C LEU A 4 20.31 -2.61 13.16
N GLN A 5 20.98 -2.36 14.29
CA GLN A 5 20.32 -1.95 15.54
C GLN A 5 19.56 -0.62 15.37
N ARG A 6 20.13 0.35 14.65
CA ARG A 6 19.45 1.63 14.37
C ARG A 6 18.17 1.43 13.56
N LEU A 7 18.20 0.59 12.52
CA LEU A 7 17.03 0.26 11.69
C LEU A 7 15.94 -0.46 12.50
N GLN A 8 16.33 -1.40 13.36
CA GLN A 8 15.40 -2.11 14.25
C GLN A 8 14.72 -1.15 15.24
N ILE A 9 15.46 -0.24 15.85
CA ILE A 9 14.90 0.79 16.75
C ILE A 9 13.90 1.67 16.00
N GLN A 10 14.24 2.14 14.79
CA GLN A 10 13.30 2.92 13.99
C GLN A 10 12.02 2.15 13.65
N ARG A 11 12.14 0.87 13.27
CA ARG A 11 10.97 0.01 13.02
C ARG A 11 10.13 -0.15 14.27
N ARG A 12 10.74 -0.44 15.43
CA ARG A 12 10.06 -0.58 16.72
C ARG A 12 9.32 0.71 17.10
N ARG A 13 9.96 1.88 16.96
CA ARG A 13 9.33 3.19 17.20
C ARG A 13 8.10 3.41 16.31
N ARG A 14 8.19 3.11 15.01
CA ARG A 14 7.06 3.23 14.08
C ARG A 14 5.91 2.29 14.45
N THR A 15 6.23 1.03 14.73
CA THR A 15 5.23 0.03 15.15
C THR A 15 4.54 0.45 16.44
N PHE A 16 5.29 0.89 17.45
CA PHE A 16 4.75 1.35 18.72
C PHE A 16 3.80 2.54 18.54
N ARG A 17 4.17 3.52 17.71
CA ARG A 17 3.31 4.67 17.42
C ARG A 17 1.97 4.27 16.78
N VAL A 18 1.99 3.33 15.83
CA VAL A 18 0.77 2.83 15.16
C VAL A 18 -0.09 2.05 16.17
N ARG A 19 0.51 1.10 16.90
CA ARG A 19 -0.20 0.24 17.85
C ARG A 19 -0.76 1.01 19.04
N ASN A 20 -0.08 2.04 19.52
CA ASN A 20 -0.61 2.89 20.59
C ASN A 20 -1.91 3.58 20.20
N LYS A 21 -2.04 4.02 18.94
CA LYS A 21 -3.29 4.58 18.46
C LYS A 21 -4.38 3.51 18.40
N ILE A 22 -4.07 2.34 17.86
CA ILE A 22 -5.02 1.22 17.72
C ILE A 22 -5.57 0.80 19.08
N ARG A 23 -4.69 0.55 20.05
CA ARG A 23 -5.06 0.13 21.42
C ARG A 23 -5.93 1.15 22.16
N ARG A 24 -5.80 2.45 21.85
CA ARG A 24 -6.60 3.51 22.48
C ARG A 24 -7.97 3.70 21.86
N VAL A 25 -8.12 3.35 20.59
CA VAL A 25 -9.30 3.68 19.79
C VAL A 25 -10.30 2.53 19.74
N SER A 26 -9.83 1.27 19.84
CA SER A 26 -10.70 0.12 19.64
C SER A 26 -10.36 -1.04 20.55
N ALA A 27 -11.40 -1.68 21.08
CA ALA A 27 -11.32 -2.98 21.75
C ALA A 27 -11.35 -4.16 20.76
N ARG A 28 -11.41 -3.89 19.45
CA ARG A 28 -11.47 -4.92 18.40
C ARG A 28 -10.10 -5.59 18.21
N PRO A 29 -10.06 -6.88 17.83
CA PRO A 29 -8.81 -7.56 17.50
C PRO A 29 -8.08 -6.83 16.36
N ARG A 30 -6.74 -6.82 16.42
CA ARG A 30 -5.90 -6.18 15.39
C ARG A 30 -5.38 -7.19 14.38
N LEU A 31 -5.43 -6.84 13.10
CA LEU A 31 -4.79 -7.58 12.02
C LEU A 31 -3.37 -7.03 11.80
N SER A 32 -2.36 -7.71 12.35
CA SER A 32 -0.95 -7.33 12.26
C SER A 32 -0.27 -7.92 11.04
N VAL A 33 0.36 -7.07 10.23
CA VAL A 33 1.12 -7.49 9.04
C VAL A 33 2.61 -7.59 9.33
N PHE A 34 3.23 -8.71 8.94
CA PHE A 34 4.67 -8.89 8.88
C PHE A 34 5.12 -9.22 7.46
N ARG A 35 6.19 -8.57 7.02
CA ARG A 35 6.75 -8.70 5.67
C ARG A 35 8.26 -8.90 5.78
N SER A 36 8.74 -9.96 5.15
CA SER A 36 10.16 -10.15 4.84
C SER A 36 10.40 -9.97 3.34
N ASN A 37 11.64 -10.13 2.90
CA ASN A 37 12.00 -10.08 1.49
C ASN A 37 11.34 -11.21 0.68
N LYS A 38 11.12 -12.37 1.31
CA LYS A 38 10.63 -13.59 0.64
C LYS A 38 9.18 -13.96 1.01
N HIS A 39 8.68 -13.47 2.14
CA HIS A 39 7.42 -13.91 2.72
C HIS A 39 6.57 -12.75 3.21
N ILE A 40 5.26 -12.99 3.29
CA ILE A 40 4.31 -12.17 4.05
C ILE A 40 3.52 -13.08 4.98
N SER A 41 3.26 -12.57 6.18
CA SER A 41 2.42 -13.22 7.17
C SER A 41 1.55 -12.21 7.88
N VAL A 42 0.40 -12.68 8.34
CA VAL A 42 -0.60 -11.89 9.04
C VAL A 42 -1.16 -12.66 10.22
N GLN A 43 -1.55 -11.91 11.25
CA GLN A 43 -2.14 -12.45 12.47
C GLN A 43 -3.26 -11.53 12.94
N ILE A 44 -4.39 -12.12 13.32
CA ILE A 44 -5.46 -11.45 14.06
C ILE A 44 -5.21 -11.72 15.54
N ILE A 45 -4.98 -10.65 16.31
CA ILE A 45 -4.58 -10.74 17.71
C ILE A 45 -5.57 -9.97 18.56
N ASP A 46 -6.05 -10.62 19.62
CA ASP A 46 -6.72 -9.97 20.74
C ASP A 46 -5.65 -9.45 21.71
N ASP A 47 -5.53 -8.13 21.82
CA ASP A 47 -4.57 -7.47 22.70
C ASP A 47 -4.99 -7.48 24.19
N VAL A 48 -6.26 -7.77 24.50
CA VAL A 48 -6.75 -7.88 25.87
C VAL A 48 -6.36 -9.24 26.45
N GLN A 49 -6.64 -10.31 25.69
CA GLN A 49 -6.30 -11.67 26.10
C GLN A 49 -4.86 -12.08 25.74
N GLY A 50 -4.19 -11.32 24.87
CA GLY A 50 -2.86 -11.64 24.36
C GLY A 50 -2.83 -12.88 23.46
N ARG A 51 -3.96 -13.25 22.86
CA ARG A 51 -4.12 -14.48 22.06
C ARG A 51 -4.22 -14.17 20.58
N THR A 52 -3.61 -15.04 19.77
CA THR A 52 -3.79 -14.99 18.30
C THR A 52 -5.01 -15.83 17.96
N LEU A 53 -6.00 -15.20 17.32
CA LEU A 53 -7.27 -15.84 16.97
C LEU A 53 -7.19 -16.53 15.61
N ALA A 54 -6.50 -15.91 14.66
CA ALA A 54 -6.24 -16.48 13.34
C ALA A 54 -4.88 -16.00 12.83
N ALA A 55 -4.23 -16.83 12.02
CA ALA A 55 -2.98 -16.49 11.34
C ALA A 55 -3.02 -17.00 9.91
N ALA A 56 -2.30 -16.33 9.01
CA ALA A 56 -2.07 -16.80 7.65
C ALA A 56 -0.67 -16.42 7.19
N SER A 57 0.02 -17.32 6.50
CA SER A 57 1.37 -17.08 6.00
C SER A 57 1.63 -17.75 4.67
N THR A 58 2.42 -17.09 3.81
CA THR A 58 3.00 -17.71 2.60
C THR A 58 3.89 -18.93 2.86
N PHE A 59 4.18 -19.25 4.13
CA PHE A 59 4.93 -20.44 4.51
C PHE A 59 4.04 -21.69 4.66
N GLU A 60 2.72 -21.53 4.70
CA GLU A 60 1.78 -22.65 4.74
C GLU A 60 1.86 -23.47 3.46
N LYS A 61 1.72 -24.80 3.58
CA LYS A 61 1.88 -25.73 2.45
C LYS A 61 0.94 -25.38 1.31
N ASP A 62 -0.34 -25.21 1.61
CA ASP A 62 -1.41 -24.86 0.67
C ASP A 62 -1.07 -23.60 -0.16
N LEU A 63 -0.58 -22.55 0.51
CA LEU A 63 -0.23 -21.29 -0.14
C LEU A 63 1.11 -21.37 -0.88
N ARG A 64 2.05 -22.17 -0.39
CA ARG A 64 3.38 -22.31 -0.99
C ARG A 64 3.33 -23.06 -2.32
N GLU A 65 2.47 -24.08 -2.41
CA GLU A 65 2.20 -24.81 -3.64
C GLU A 65 1.57 -23.89 -4.70
N THR A 66 0.60 -23.07 -4.28
CA THR A 66 -0.07 -22.10 -5.16
C THR A 66 0.86 -20.99 -5.67
N LEU A 67 1.90 -20.63 -4.90
CA LEU A 67 2.77 -19.47 -5.18
C LEU A 67 4.08 -19.80 -5.89
N SER A 68 4.27 -21.05 -6.34
CA SER A 68 5.49 -21.51 -7.03
C SER A 68 6.80 -21.10 -6.31
N GLY A 69 6.75 -21.04 -4.97
CA GLY A 69 7.92 -20.78 -4.11
C GLY A 69 8.21 -19.32 -3.73
N TYR A 70 7.60 -18.29 -4.33
CA TYR A 70 7.86 -16.89 -3.97
C TYR A 70 6.67 -16.19 -3.30
N GLY A 71 6.75 -15.98 -1.98
CA GLY A 71 5.73 -15.28 -1.18
C GLY A 71 5.96 -13.77 -1.03
N GLY A 72 6.87 -13.21 -1.82
CA GLY A 72 7.37 -11.84 -1.68
C GLY A 72 6.67 -10.79 -2.56
N ASN A 73 5.68 -11.19 -3.36
CA ASN A 73 5.02 -10.35 -4.36
C ASN A 73 3.62 -9.86 -3.91
N ILE A 74 2.91 -9.18 -4.80
CA ILE A 74 1.55 -8.65 -4.57
C ILE A 74 0.52 -9.78 -4.61
N GLU A 75 0.65 -10.73 -5.53
CA GLU A 75 -0.24 -11.89 -5.67
C GLU A 75 -0.29 -12.71 -4.37
N ALA A 76 0.86 -12.99 -3.76
CA ALA A 76 0.95 -13.64 -2.47
C ALA A 76 0.23 -12.86 -1.36
N ALA A 77 0.28 -11.53 -1.40
CA ALA A 77 -0.41 -10.69 -0.44
C ALA A 77 -1.94 -10.77 -0.61
N VAL A 78 -2.42 -10.88 -1.85
CA VAL A 78 -3.85 -11.08 -2.14
C VAL A 78 -4.33 -12.44 -1.64
N LEU A 79 -3.59 -13.52 -1.93
CA LEU A 79 -3.95 -14.86 -1.46
C LEU A 79 -3.96 -14.96 0.07
N VAL A 80 -2.94 -14.41 0.74
CA VAL A 80 -2.89 -14.36 2.21
C VAL A 80 -4.04 -13.51 2.78
N GLY A 81 -4.41 -12.41 2.11
CA GLY A 81 -5.53 -11.55 2.50
C GLY A 81 -6.88 -12.26 2.43
N LYS A 82 -7.12 -13.06 1.38
CA LYS A 82 -8.33 -13.91 1.28
C LYS A 82 -8.33 -14.98 2.37
N ARG A 83 -7.21 -15.69 2.53
CA ARG A 83 -7.09 -16.80 3.48
C ARG A 83 -7.31 -16.39 4.94
N ILE A 84 -6.81 -15.22 5.33
CA ILE A 84 -7.03 -14.72 6.70
C ILE A 84 -8.48 -14.30 6.93
N ALA A 85 -9.16 -13.78 5.91
CA ALA A 85 -10.57 -13.41 6.02
C ALA A 85 -11.47 -14.64 6.17
N GLU A 86 -11.25 -15.69 5.38
CA GLU A 86 -11.94 -16.98 5.53
C GLU A 86 -11.80 -17.52 6.97
N ARG A 87 -10.56 -17.63 7.47
CA ARG A 87 -10.29 -18.10 8.84
C ARG A 87 -10.89 -17.20 9.92
N ALA A 88 -10.93 -15.89 9.69
CA ALA A 88 -11.54 -14.96 10.63
C ALA A 88 -13.05 -15.16 10.70
N LEU A 89 -13.71 -15.33 9.55
CA LEU A 89 -15.14 -15.56 9.47
C LEU A 89 -15.54 -16.91 10.06
N GLU A 90 -14.74 -17.96 9.82
CA GLU A 90 -14.89 -19.27 10.46
C GLU A 90 -14.79 -19.18 11.99
N ALA A 91 -13.87 -18.34 12.49
CA ALA A 91 -13.72 -18.05 13.91
C ALA A 91 -14.77 -17.05 14.47
N GLY A 92 -15.75 -16.61 13.66
CA GLY A 92 -16.81 -15.68 14.07
C GLY A 92 -16.36 -14.21 14.17
N ILE A 93 -15.18 -13.87 13.66
CA ILE A 93 -14.58 -12.54 13.74
C ILE A 93 -14.92 -11.75 12.47
N ARG A 94 -15.82 -10.76 12.60
CA ARG A 94 -16.24 -9.93 11.46
C ARG A 94 -15.53 -8.59 11.36
N GLN A 95 -15.15 -8.03 12.51
CA GLN A 95 -14.59 -6.69 12.60
C GLN A 95 -13.20 -6.72 13.22
N VAL A 96 -12.23 -6.15 12.51
CA VAL A 96 -10.84 -6.07 12.96
C VAL A 96 -10.23 -4.72 12.60
N VAL A 97 -9.23 -4.30 13.35
CA VAL A 97 -8.48 -3.07 13.03
C VAL A 97 -7.21 -3.40 12.27
N PHE A 98 -7.00 -2.76 11.13
CA PHE A 98 -5.81 -2.98 10.32
C PHE A 98 -4.54 -2.38 10.97
N ASP A 99 -3.59 -3.24 11.36
CA ASP A 99 -2.26 -2.88 11.85
C ASP A 99 -1.19 -3.10 10.76
N ARG A 100 -0.88 -2.01 10.03
CA ARG A 100 0.21 -1.96 9.05
C ARG A 100 1.62 -2.14 9.64
N GLY A 101 1.77 -2.13 10.96
CA GLY A 101 3.05 -2.20 11.67
C GLY A 101 4.00 -1.06 11.31
N SER A 102 5.27 -1.39 11.09
CA SER A 102 6.30 -0.40 10.73
C SER A 102 6.28 0.04 9.27
N TYR A 103 5.40 -0.57 8.46
CA TYR A 103 5.36 -0.40 7.01
C TYR A 103 4.45 0.76 6.59
N LYS A 104 4.72 1.30 5.40
CA LYS A 104 3.80 2.23 4.75
C LYS A 104 2.64 1.44 4.12
N TYR A 105 1.47 2.04 4.05
CA TYR A 105 0.31 1.45 3.39
C TYR A 105 0.44 1.69 1.88
N HIS A 106 1.04 0.72 1.18
CA HIS A 106 1.22 0.71 -0.26
C HIS A 106 1.51 -0.71 -0.75
N GLY A 107 1.44 -0.94 -2.06
CA GLY A 107 1.81 -2.19 -2.72
C GLY A 107 1.23 -3.41 -1.98
N ARG A 108 2.10 -4.34 -1.58
CA ARG A 108 1.73 -5.58 -0.85
C ARG A 108 0.84 -5.35 0.37
N VAL A 109 1.08 -4.29 1.15
CA VAL A 109 0.31 -4.03 2.38
C VAL A 109 -1.09 -3.51 2.06
N ALA A 110 -1.22 -2.73 0.99
CA ALA A 110 -2.53 -2.25 0.52
C ALA A 110 -3.32 -3.41 -0.12
N ALA A 111 -2.69 -4.15 -1.03
CA ALA A 111 -3.29 -5.30 -1.70
C ALA A 111 -3.80 -6.37 -0.73
N LEU A 112 -3.08 -6.62 0.37
CA LEU A 112 -3.55 -7.53 1.42
C LEU A 112 -4.83 -7.02 2.10
N ALA A 113 -4.88 -5.73 2.42
CA ALA A 113 -6.04 -5.13 3.06
C ALA A 113 -7.25 -5.12 2.13
N ASP A 114 -7.03 -4.86 0.84
CA ASP A 114 -8.11 -4.87 -0.16
C ASP A 114 -8.64 -6.29 -0.36
N ALA A 115 -7.77 -7.28 -0.50
CA ALA A 115 -8.18 -8.68 -0.61
C ALA A 115 -8.94 -9.18 0.62
N ALA A 116 -8.56 -8.75 1.83
CA ALA A 116 -9.28 -9.10 3.05
C ALA A 116 -10.67 -8.43 3.12
N ARG A 117 -10.80 -7.18 2.66
CA ARG A 117 -12.10 -6.50 2.55
C ARG A 117 -13.01 -7.17 1.54
N ASP A 118 -12.47 -7.52 0.38
CA ASP A 118 -13.23 -8.15 -0.70
C ASP A 118 -13.72 -9.55 -0.28
N ALA A 119 -13.00 -10.23 0.62
CA ALA A 119 -13.39 -11.48 1.24
C ALA A 119 -14.33 -11.33 2.47
N GLY A 120 -14.85 -10.11 2.73
CA GLY A 120 -15.89 -9.86 3.73
C GLY A 120 -15.41 -9.50 5.14
N LEU A 121 -14.09 -9.33 5.35
CA LEU A 121 -13.56 -8.89 6.64
C LEU A 121 -13.60 -7.36 6.76
N ASP A 122 -14.30 -6.83 7.76
CA ASP A 122 -14.37 -5.39 7.99
C ASP A 122 -13.08 -4.87 8.64
N LEU A 123 -12.30 -4.13 7.83
CA LEU A 123 -11.06 -3.45 8.21
C LEU A 123 -11.23 -1.93 8.36
N GLY A 124 -12.46 -1.42 8.27
CA GLY A 124 -12.78 -0.01 8.16
C GLY A 124 -12.65 0.55 6.73
N PRO A 125 -13.09 1.81 6.52
CA PRO A 125 -13.24 2.39 5.19
C PRO A 125 -11.93 2.42 4.42
N LYS A 126 -11.98 2.11 3.12
CA LYS A 126 -10.90 2.43 2.18
C LYS A 126 -10.71 3.95 2.29
N LYS A 127 -9.50 4.40 2.66
CA LYS A 127 -9.18 5.83 2.50
C LYS A 127 -9.21 6.07 1.00
N GLU A 128 -10.28 6.68 0.49
CA GLU A 128 -10.30 7.24 -0.84
C GLU A 128 -9.09 8.17 -0.93
N ILE A 129 -8.12 7.76 -1.76
CA ILE A 129 -7.04 8.64 -2.13
C ILE A 129 -7.71 9.63 -3.06
N GLN A 130 -8.08 10.81 -2.56
CA GLN A 130 -8.35 11.94 -3.43
C GLN A 130 -7.08 12.10 -4.26
N GLU A 131 -7.16 11.73 -5.54
CA GLU A 131 -6.10 11.99 -6.51
C GLU A 131 -5.92 13.50 -6.51
N LYS A 132 -4.91 13.97 -5.77
CA LYS A 132 -4.51 15.36 -5.91
C LYS A 132 -4.05 15.49 -7.36
N PRO A 133 -4.67 16.37 -8.17
CA PRO A 133 -4.33 16.50 -9.57
C PRO A 133 -2.82 16.70 -9.67
N ALA A 134 -2.20 15.97 -10.61
CA ALA A 134 -0.76 16.00 -10.82
C ALA A 134 -0.30 17.46 -10.93
N ARG A 135 0.59 17.86 -10.03
CA ARG A 135 1.14 19.22 -10.03
C ARG A 135 2.06 19.37 -11.26
N GLY A 136 1.48 19.82 -12.37
CA GLY A 136 2.18 20.41 -13.51
C GLY A 136 2.82 19.44 -14.52
N THR A 137 2.02 18.93 -15.45
CA THR A 137 2.51 18.40 -16.75
C THR A 137 1.89 19.08 -17.98
N GLU A 138 1.05 20.11 -17.79
CA GLU A 138 0.37 20.80 -18.89
C GLU A 138 1.23 21.88 -19.57
N SER A 139 2.32 22.34 -18.94
CA SER A 139 3.13 23.45 -19.49
C SER A 139 4.14 23.06 -20.58
N LYS A 140 4.27 21.76 -20.92
CA LYS A 140 5.18 21.33 -22.01
C LYS A 140 4.55 21.35 -23.40
N GLN A 141 3.23 21.31 -23.54
CA GLN A 141 2.57 21.40 -24.85
C GLN A 141 2.41 22.86 -25.31
N ALA A 142 2.11 23.79 -24.41
CA ALA A 142 1.97 25.22 -24.75
C ALA A 142 3.28 25.88 -25.25
N LYS A 143 4.45 25.43 -24.79
CA LYS A 143 5.74 25.98 -25.26
C LYS A 143 6.18 25.47 -26.64
N LYS A 144 5.52 24.45 -27.21
CA LYS A 144 5.85 23.95 -28.55
C LYS A 144 5.06 24.67 -29.64
N SER A 145 3.84 25.13 -29.36
CA SER A 145 3.02 25.93 -30.29
C SER A 145 3.49 27.39 -30.40
N ASP A 146 3.94 28.01 -29.30
CA ASP A 146 4.43 29.40 -29.33
C ASP A 146 5.75 29.58 -30.10
N LYS A 147 6.50 28.49 -30.34
CA LYS A 147 7.77 28.55 -31.07
C LYS A 147 7.58 28.43 -32.59
N SER A 148 6.46 27.87 -33.07
CA SER A 148 6.14 27.82 -34.51
C SER A 148 5.59 29.14 -35.04
N ASP A 149 4.82 29.88 -34.23
CA ASP A 149 4.20 31.14 -34.69
C ASP A 149 5.17 32.32 -34.75
N LYS A 150 6.29 32.25 -34.00
CA LYS A 150 7.33 33.29 -34.02
C LYS A 150 8.35 33.16 -35.16
N ALA A 151 8.35 32.04 -35.88
CA ALA A 151 9.23 31.82 -37.04
C ALA A 151 8.62 32.32 -38.36
N GLY A 152 7.32 32.66 -38.40
CA GLY A 152 6.58 33.06 -39.61
C GLY A 152 6.58 34.56 -39.93
N LYS A 153 7.26 35.41 -39.16
CA LYS A 153 7.36 36.86 -39.40
C LYS A 153 8.81 37.30 -39.63
N ILE A 154 9.34 36.99 -40.81
CA ILE A 154 10.49 37.71 -41.39
C ILE A 154 10.05 38.20 -42.77
N GLY A 155 10.26 39.49 -43.00
CA GLY A 155 9.51 40.35 -43.93
C GLY A 155 9.59 40.00 -45.41
N GLN A 156 8.51 40.32 -46.12
CA GLN A 156 8.54 40.57 -47.56
C GLN A 156 9.40 41.83 -47.81
N PRO A 157 10.42 41.80 -48.69
CA PRO A 157 11.17 43.00 -49.03
C PRO A 157 10.33 43.91 -49.94
N ALA A 158 10.18 45.15 -49.49
CA ALA A 158 9.56 46.25 -50.22
C ALA A 158 10.26 46.48 -51.58
N GLY A 159 9.45 46.72 -52.61
CA GLY A 159 9.88 46.89 -53.99
C GLY A 159 10.85 48.04 -54.23
N LYS A 160 11.84 47.79 -55.09
CA LYS A 160 12.64 48.84 -55.75
C LYS A 160 11.91 49.31 -57.00
N LYS A 161 11.50 50.58 -57.01
CA LYS A 161 11.26 51.35 -58.24
C LYS A 161 12.60 51.82 -58.80
N GLY A 162 12.73 51.88 -60.13
CA GLY A 162 13.62 52.86 -60.76
C GLY A 162 14.18 52.51 -62.13
N LYS A 163 13.54 53.11 -63.15
CA LYS A 163 14.02 53.54 -64.49
C LYS A 163 14.53 52.48 -65.47
#